data_AF-A0A1Q3WQ18-F1
#
_entry.id   AF-A0A1Q3WQ18-F1
#
_cell.length_a   1.000
_cell.length_b   1.000
_cell.length_c   1.000
_cell.angle_alpha   90.00
_cell.angle_beta   90.00
_cell.angle_gamma   90.00
#
_symmetry.space_group_name_H-M   'P 1'
#
loop_
_entity.id
_entity.type
_entity.pdbx_description
1 polymer ?
#
loop_
_entity_poly.entity_id
_entity_poly.type
_entity_poly.pdbx_seq_one_letter_code
_entity_poly.pdbx_strand_id
1 'polypeptide(L)' 'MDKPKKGDKVSWKYGKGKAEGTIAEVHTNDVERTVQGATIKRKGSVDEPALVIKQDHKRIIKSASEVTKL' A
#
# COMPACT_ATOMS: atom_id res chain seq x y z
N MET A 1 -13.39 8.48 9.35
CA MET A 1 -12.10 7.81 9.06
C MET A 1 -11.61 8.32 7.73
N ASP A 2 -10.50 9.06 7.71
CA ASP A 2 -9.91 9.57 6.49
C ASP A 2 -9.43 8.42 5.59
N LYS A 3 -9.91 8.39 4.35
CA LYS A 3 -9.43 7.43 3.36
C LYS A 3 -7.93 7.66 3.10
N PRO A 4 -7.11 6.61 3.02
CA PRO A 4 -5.70 6.74 2.71
C PRO A 4 -5.52 7.43 1.36
N LYS A 5 -4.72 8.49 1.33
CA LYS A 5 -4.45 9.28 0.11
C LYS A 5 -2.96 9.34 -0.20
N LYS A 6 -2.65 9.64 -1.46
CA LYS A 6 -1.26 9.87 -1.91
C LYS A 6 -0.58 10.91 -1.00
N GLY A 7 0.63 10.60 -0.57
CA GLY A 7 1.44 11.42 0.33
C GLY A 7 1.26 11.11 1.82
N ASP A 8 0.23 10.34 2.21
CA ASP A 8 0.08 9.92 3.61
C ASP A 8 1.23 8.97 4.01
N LYS A 9 1.77 9.18 5.20
CA LYS A 9 2.63 8.19 5.86
C LYS A 9 1.75 7.12 6.48
N VAL A 10 2.15 5.87 6.26
CA VAL A 10 1.44 4.69 6.76
C VAL A 10 2.41 3.68 7.33
N SER A 11 1.93 2.91 8.29
CA SER A 11 2.62 1.75 8.84
C SER A 11 1.80 0.48 8.65
N TRP A 12 2.45 -0.67 8.56
CA TRP A 12 1.80 -1.97 8.51
C TRP A 12 2.60 -3.02 9.26
N LYS A 13 1.95 -4.11 9.64
CA LYS A 13 2.61 -5.23 10.32
C LYS A 13 3.52 -5.97 9.34
N TYR A 14 4.78 -6.18 9.73
CA TYR A 14 5.77 -6.92 8.95
C TYR A 14 6.61 -7.82 9.88
N GLY A 15 6.43 -9.14 9.75
CA GLY A 15 7.06 -10.11 10.65
C GLY A 15 6.67 -9.86 12.11
N LYS A 16 7.69 -9.75 12.98
CA LYS A 16 7.52 -9.40 14.41
C LYS A 16 7.44 -7.89 14.67
N GLY A 17 7.70 -7.05 13.66
CA GLY A 17 7.74 -5.60 13.79
C GLY A 17 6.68 -4.89 12.94
N LYS A 18 6.92 -3.59 12.72
CA LYS A 18 6.15 -2.76 11.80
C LYS A 18 7.09 -2.21 10.74
N ALA A 19 6.57 -2.07 9.52
CA ALA A 19 7.23 -1.34 8.45
C ALA A 19 6.45 -0.06 8.20
N GLU A 20 7.15 0.96 7.72
CA GLU A 20 6.59 2.29 7.45
C GLU A 20 6.91 2.70 6.02
N GLY A 21 6.08 3.57 5.46
CA GLY A 21 6.27 4.06 4.11
C GLY A 21 5.30 5.19 3.78
N THR A 22 5.42 5.73 2.58
CA THR A 22 4.55 6.81 2.08
C THR A 22 3.73 6.30 0.91
N ILE A 23 2.43 6.59 0.90
CA ILE A 23 1.55 6.24 -0.21
C ILE A 23 1.98 7.02 -1.45
N ALA A 24 2.44 6.31 -2.48
CA ALA A 24 2.80 6.86 -3.77
C ALA A 24 1.60 6.92 -4.72
N GLU A 25 0.75 5.89 -4.70
CA GLU A 25 -0.44 5.77 -5.56
C GLU A 25 -1.58 5.08 -4.81
N VAL A 26 -2.83 5.46 -5.15
CA VAL A 26 -4.07 4.86 -4.63
C VAL A 26 -4.89 4.42 -5.83
N HIS A 27 -5.28 3.15 -5.85
CA HIS A 27 -6.04 2.55 -6.94
C HIS A 27 -7.34 1.96 -6.40
N THR A 28 -8.47 2.42 -6.94
CA THR A 28 -9.81 1.88 -6.63
C THR A 28 -10.23 0.76 -7.59
N ASN A 29 -9.29 0.25 -8.39
CA ASN A 29 -9.45 -0.87 -9.32
C ASN A 29 -8.34 -1.88 -9.06
N ASP A 30 -8.48 -3.09 -9.61
CA ASP A 30 -7.46 -4.13 -9.55
C ASP A 30 -6.11 -3.62 -10.10
N VAL A 31 -5.05 -3.91 -9.34
CA VAL A 31 -3.67 -3.53 -9.66
C VAL A 31 -2.84 -4.77 -9.88
N GLU A 32 -2.13 -4.80 -10.98
CA GLU A 32 -1.08 -5.78 -11.27
C GLU A 32 0.23 -5.04 -11.52
N ARG A 33 1.24 -5.31 -10.70
CA ARG A 33 2.56 -4.68 -10.83
C ARG A 33 3.65 -5.67 -10.48
N THR A 34 4.71 -5.66 -11.26
CA THR A 34 5.96 -6.33 -10.92
C THR A 34 6.75 -5.47 -9.94
N VAL A 35 6.91 -5.96 -8.72
CA VAL A 35 7.70 -5.31 -7.66
C VAL A 35 8.74 -6.31 -7.15
N GLN A 36 10.00 -5.87 -7.06
CA GLN A 36 11.11 -6.70 -6.55
C GLN A 36 11.25 -8.07 -7.27
N GLY A 37 11.00 -8.10 -8.58
CA GLY A 37 11.09 -9.33 -9.39
C GLY A 37 9.87 -10.25 -9.31
N ALA A 38 8.84 -9.91 -8.54
CA ALA A 38 7.60 -10.68 -8.42
C ALA A 38 6.39 -9.87 -8.91
N THR A 39 5.50 -10.52 -9.67
CA THR A 39 4.22 -9.91 -10.06
C THR A 39 3.24 -10.02 -8.92
N ILE A 40 2.84 -8.88 -8.38
CA ILE A 40 1.84 -8.77 -7.32
C ILE A 40 0.53 -8.29 -7.93
N LYS A 41 -0.52 -9.08 -7.72
CA LYS A 41 -1.90 -8.71 -8.04
C LYS A 41 -2.62 -8.37 -6.75
N ARG A 42 -3.25 -7.20 -6.70
CA ARG A 42 -4.06 -6.75 -5.56
C ARG A 42 -5.39 -6.22 -6.06
N LYS A 43 -6.47 -6.72 -5.50
CA LYS A 43 -7.80 -6.18 -5.77
C LYS A 43 -7.91 -4.79 -5.16
N GLY A 44 -8.43 -3.85 -5.93
CA GLY A 44 -8.69 -2.49 -5.47
C GLY A 44 -10.15 -2.13 -5.70
N SER A 45 -10.77 -1.50 -4.71
CA SER A 45 -12.13 -0.97 -4.80
C SER A 45 -12.22 0.41 -4.13
N VAL A 46 -13.38 1.05 -4.19
CA VAL A 46 -13.63 2.36 -3.53
C VAL A 46 -13.60 2.25 -2.00
N ASP A 47 -13.97 1.08 -1.48
CA ASP A 47 -13.97 0.76 -0.05
C ASP A 47 -12.63 0.19 0.41
N GLU A 48 -11.99 -0.60 -0.44
CA GLU A 48 -10.71 -1.28 -0.17
C GLU A 48 -9.70 -0.96 -1.29
N PRO A 49 -9.19 0.29 -1.37
CA PRO A 49 -8.26 0.64 -2.43
C PRO A 49 -6.93 -0.08 -2.27
N ALA A 50 -6.32 -0.45 -3.41
CA ALA A 50 -4.97 -0.94 -3.47
C ALA A 50 -3.99 0.24 -3.43
N LEU A 51 -3.09 0.21 -2.46
CA LEU A 51 -2.12 1.26 -2.17
C LEU A 51 -0.75 0.82 -2.65
N VAL A 52 -0.13 1.64 -3.51
CA VAL A 52 1.30 1.51 -3.82
C VAL A 52 2.05 2.39 -2.83
N ILE A 53 2.85 1.76 -1.97
CA ILE A 53 3.59 2.41 -0.90
C ILE A 53 5.07 2.39 -1.25
N LYS A 54 5.70 3.56 -1.19
CA LYS A 54 7.15 3.70 -1.34
C LYS A 54 7.80 3.62 0.04
N GLN A 55 8.72 2.69 0.19
CA GLN A 55 9.56 2.49 1.37
C GLN A 55 11.01 2.50 0.91
N ASP A 56 11.75 3.58 1.22
CA ASP A 56 13.12 3.79 0.77
C ASP A 56 13.28 3.56 -0.75
N HIS A 57 14.00 2.50 -1.13
CA HIS A 57 14.27 2.09 -2.51
C HIS A 57 13.31 1.00 -3.03
N LYS A 58 12.27 0.66 -2.28
CA LYS A 58 11.31 -0.41 -2.59
C LYS A 58 9.90 0.12 -2.79
N ARG A 59 9.13 -0.63 -3.59
CA ARG A 59 7.68 -0.44 -3.75
C ARG A 59 6.97 -1.66 -3.18
N ILE A 60 5.91 -1.39 -2.42
CA ILE A 60 5.07 -2.36 -1.75
C ILE A 60 3.63 -2.12 -2.17
N ILE A 61 2.84 -3.17 -2.31
CA ILE A 61 1.41 -3.09 -2.62
C ILE A 61 0.64 -3.69 -1.45
N LYS A 62 -0.27 -2.89 -0.88
CA LYS A 62 -1.10 -3.26 0.27
C LYS A 62 -2.52 -2.79 0.06
N SER A 63 -3.49 -3.44 0.68
CA SER A 63 -4.85 -2.92 0.76
C SER A 63 -4.97 -1.86 1.86
N ALA A 64 -5.94 -0.96 1.76
CA ALA A 64 -6.17 0.09 2.75
C ALA A 64 -6.37 -0.44 4.18
N SER A 65 -7.02 -1.59 4.34
CA SER A 65 -7.24 -2.23 5.65
C SER A 65 -5.97 -2.83 6.27
N GLU A 66 -4.92 -3.08 5.48
CA GLU A 66 -3.66 -3.65 5.99
C GLU A 66 -2.71 -2.59 6.57
N VAL A 67 -3.05 -1.31 6.40
CA VAL A 67 -2.19 -0.21 6.78
C VAL A 67 -2.88 0.69 7.80
N THR A 68 -2.08 1.35 8.62
CA THR A 68 -2.53 2.36 9.59
C THR A 68 -1.85 3.66 9.24
N LYS A 69 -2.66 4.72 9.07
CA LYS A 69 -2.15 6.07 8.87
C LYS A 69 -1.40 6.55 10.11
N LEU A 70 -0.22 7.12 9.90
CA LEU A 70 0.62 7.71 10.93
C LEU A 70 0.30 9.20 11.11
#